data_AF-A0A8J6AVT6-F1
#
_entry.id   AF-A0A8J6AVT6-F1
#
_cell.length_a   1.000
_cell.length_b   1.000
_cell.length_c   1.000
_cell.angle_alpha   90.00
_cell.angle_beta   90.00
_cell.angle_gamma   90.00
#
_symmetry.space_group_name_H-M   'P 1'
#
loop_
_entity.id
_entity.type
_entity.pdbx_description
1 polymer ?
#
loop_
_entity_poly.entity_id
_entity_poly.type
_entity_poly.pdbx_seq_one_letter_code
_entity_poly.pdbx_strand_id
1 'polypeptide(L)'
;MVFEGLTSYDDFVSTINESIHISLVLLFSCLIFATISILLLQRQRIDRVVALKRIPRSRISLPSRFFGHMQRFIHTETLREADIINSDPPIRIPAADGWGKPGSEYSRVHFKTSVAKSYLILEQAAVHADLRLSRPPGHSVRRYVQFLATNCGVRDECCEEYLSMYELARFTEHEVSFAQYQRFMANLMELVRQLEQDNDAG
;
A
#
# COMPACT_ATOMS: atom_id res chain seq x y z
N MET A 1 -34.29 -28.48 66.17
CA MET A 1 -33.28 -28.50 65.09
C MET A 1 -33.93 -28.72 63.72
N VAL A 2 -34.90 -27.88 63.32
CA VAL A 2 -35.48 -27.91 61.95
C VAL A 2 -35.51 -26.52 61.31
N PHE A 3 -35.39 -25.45 62.12
CA PHE A 3 -35.50 -24.06 61.65
C PHE A 3 -34.22 -23.49 60.99
N GLU A 4 -33.03 -24.01 61.28
CA GLU A 4 -31.77 -23.49 60.69
C GLU A 4 -31.59 -23.87 59.21
N GLY A 5 -32.32 -24.88 58.71
CA GLY A 5 -32.26 -25.29 57.30
C GLY A 5 -33.06 -24.38 56.36
N LEU A 6 -34.08 -23.68 56.86
CA LEU A 6 -34.96 -22.84 56.03
C LEU A 6 -34.33 -21.48 55.72
N THR A 7 -33.63 -20.88 56.69
CA THR A 7 -32.93 -19.60 56.48
C THR A 7 -31.79 -19.71 55.46
N SER A 8 -31.10 -20.85 55.44
CA SER A 8 -30.02 -21.12 54.46
C SER A 8 -30.55 -21.29 53.03
N TYR A 9 -31.76 -21.83 52.86
CA TYR A 9 -32.38 -21.98 51.55
C TYR A 9 -32.84 -20.63 50.98
N ASP A 10 -33.46 -19.78 51.80
CA ASP A 10 -33.93 -18.46 51.35
C ASP A 10 -32.77 -17.51 50.98
N ASP A 11 -31.66 -17.56 51.72
CA ASP A 11 -30.43 -16.79 51.41
C ASP A 11 -29.75 -17.28 50.11
N PHE A 12 -29.81 -18.59 49.83
CA PHE A 12 -29.29 -19.14 48.58
C PHE A 12 -30.14 -18.73 47.38
N VAL A 13 -31.47 -18.78 47.51
CA VAL A 13 -32.40 -18.38 46.44
C VAL A 13 -32.30 -16.88 46.15
N SER A 14 -32.13 -16.03 47.16
CA SER A 14 -31.94 -14.58 46.97
C SER A 14 -30.64 -14.27 46.23
N THR A 15 -29.53 -14.91 46.58
CA THR A 15 -28.22 -14.74 45.92
C THR A 15 -28.26 -15.18 44.44
N ILE A 16 -28.99 -16.26 44.13
CA ILE A 16 -29.19 -16.70 42.75
C ILE A 16 -30.00 -15.67 41.96
N ASN A 17 -31.08 -15.14 42.55
CA ASN A 17 -31.92 -14.15 41.88
C ASN A 17 -31.12 -12.88 41.56
N GLU A 18 -30.30 -12.38 42.49
CA GLU A 18 -29.42 -11.21 42.26
C GLU A 18 -28.39 -11.46 41.15
N SER A 19 -27.78 -12.65 41.12
CA SER A 19 -26.82 -13.03 40.08
C SER A 19 -27.46 -13.12 38.69
N ILE A 20 -28.71 -13.61 38.62
CA ILE A 20 -29.49 -13.65 37.38
C ILE A 20 -29.81 -12.23 36.91
N HIS A 21 -30.26 -11.34 37.80
CA HIS A 21 -30.55 -9.94 37.45
C HIS A 21 -29.31 -9.21 36.92
N ILE A 22 -28.16 -9.35 37.58
CA ILE A 22 -26.89 -8.75 37.13
C ILE A 22 -26.51 -9.29 35.74
N SER A 23 -26.64 -10.59 35.52
CA SER A 23 -26.34 -11.22 34.22
C SER A 23 -27.25 -10.71 33.10
N LEU A 24 -28.55 -10.54 33.37
CA LEU A 24 -29.51 -9.99 32.42
C LEU A 24 -29.21 -8.52 32.08
N VAL A 25 -28.84 -7.71 33.08
CA VAL A 25 -28.48 -6.29 32.87
C VAL A 25 -27.22 -6.18 32.00
N LEU A 26 -26.20 -7.01 32.25
CA LEU A 26 -24.97 -7.03 31.44
C LEU A 26 -25.24 -7.47 30.00
N LEU A 27 -26.05 -8.50 29.80
CA LEU A 27 -26.41 -8.97 28.47
C LEU A 27 -27.19 -7.90 27.69
N PHE A 28 -28.14 -7.25 28.35
CA PHE A 28 -28.92 -6.16 27.73
C PHE A 28 -28.04 -4.95 27.37
N SER A 29 -27.12 -4.55 28.26
CA SER A 29 -26.16 -3.48 27.99
C SER A 29 -25.24 -3.82 26.81
N CYS A 30 -24.76 -5.07 26.72
CA CYS A 30 -23.94 -5.54 25.61
C CYS A 30 -24.68 -5.48 24.26
N LEU A 31 -25.95 -5.89 24.23
CA LEU A 31 -26.79 -5.80 23.03
C LEU A 31 -27.03 -4.34 22.61
N ILE A 32 -27.27 -3.43 23.56
CA ILE A 32 -27.39 -2.00 23.25
C ILE A 32 -26.08 -1.46 22.67
N PHE A 33 -24.93 -1.78 23.27
CA PHE A 33 -23.65 -1.30 22.77
C PHE A 33 -23.32 -1.84 21.37
N ALA A 34 -23.63 -3.11 21.11
CA ALA A 34 -23.46 -3.72 19.79
C ALA A 34 -24.36 -3.05 18.74
N THR A 35 -25.63 -2.80 19.06
CA THR A 35 -26.57 -2.14 18.13
C THR A 35 -26.15 -0.70 17.81
N ILE A 36 -25.72 0.08 18.82
CA ILE A 36 -25.19 1.43 18.61
C ILE A 36 -23.94 1.39 17.73
N SER A 37 -23.01 0.47 18.00
CA SER A 37 -21.77 0.32 17.20
C SER A 37 -22.08 0.02 15.74
N ILE A 38 -23.04 -0.87 15.46
CA ILE A 38 -23.48 -1.20 14.10
C ILE A 38 -24.09 0.04 13.41
N LEU A 39 -24.94 0.80 14.10
CA LEU A 39 -25.56 2.01 13.54
C LEU A 39 -24.52 3.09 13.19
N LEU A 40 -23.50 3.28 14.04
CA LEU A 40 -22.41 4.22 13.76
C LEU A 40 -21.61 3.81 12.52
N LEU A 41 -21.28 2.52 12.38
CA LEU A 41 -20.59 2.00 11.19
C LEU A 41 -21.43 2.17 9.92
N GLN A 42 -22.74 1.95 9.99
CA GLN A 42 -23.64 2.15 8.86
C GLN A 42 -23.72 3.62 8.45
N ARG A 43 -23.82 4.54 9.42
CA ARG A 43 -23.80 5.99 9.14
C ARG A 43 -22.50 6.41 8.47
N GLN A 44 -21.35 5.97 9.00
CA GLN A 44 -20.05 6.26 8.38
C GLN A 44 -19.95 5.73 6.94
N ARG A 45 -20.52 4.56 6.64
CA ARG A 45 -20.57 4.05 5.27
C ARG A 45 -21.41 4.93 4.35
N ILE A 46 -22.58 5.38 4.81
CA ILE A 46 -23.45 6.27 4.04
C ILE A 46 -22.76 7.61 3.79
N ASP A 47 -22.12 8.20 4.80
CA ASP A 47 -21.41 9.47 4.67
C ASP A 47 -20.25 9.37 3.66
N ARG A 48 -19.50 8.25 3.68
CA ARG A 48 -18.46 7.98 2.66
C ARG A 48 -19.06 7.89 1.26
N VAL A 49 -20.20 7.21 1.07
CA VAL A 49 -20.87 7.09 -0.23
C VAL A 49 -21.45 8.44 -0.70
N VAL A 50 -22.01 9.23 0.21
CA VAL A 50 -22.55 10.57 -0.10
C VAL A 50 -21.42 11.55 -0.40
N ALA A 51 -20.29 11.48 0.31
CA ALA A 51 -19.09 12.27 0.01
C ALA A 51 -18.54 11.96 -1.39
N LEU A 52 -18.53 10.68 -1.79
CA LEU A 52 -18.16 10.27 -3.16
C LEU A 52 -19.13 10.83 -4.21
N LYS A 53 -20.42 10.98 -3.90
CA LYS A 53 -21.41 11.61 -4.80
C LYS A 53 -21.27 13.13 -4.88
N ARG A 54 -20.66 13.78 -3.88
CA ARG A 54 -20.39 15.23 -3.87
C ARG A 54 -19.10 15.61 -4.60
N ILE A 55 -18.29 14.64 -5.05
CA ILE A 55 -17.20 14.93 -5.99
C ILE A 55 -17.85 15.52 -7.25
N PRO A 56 -17.58 16.79 -7.60
CA PRO A 56 -18.16 17.38 -8.78
C PRO A 56 -17.64 16.58 -9.99
N ARG A 57 -18.54 15.83 -10.66
CA ARG A 57 -18.32 15.29 -12.01
C ARG A 57 -18.32 16.43 -13.04
N SER A 58 -17.53 17.47 -12.76
CA SER A 58 -17.33 18.61 -13.63
C SER A 58 -16.45 18.19 -14.80
N ARG A 59 -17.12 17.69 -15.83
CA ARG A 59 -16.82 17.89 -17.26
C ARG A 59 -15.34 17.87 -17.63
N ILE A 60 -14.77 16.67 -17.69
CA ILE A 60 -13.76 16.40 -18.71
C ILE A 60 -14.55 15.88 -19.93
N SER A 61 -14.91 16.79 -20.85
CA SER A 61 -15.49 16.43 -22.13
C SER A 61 -14.39 15.87 -23.04
N LEU A 62 -13.98 14.63 -22.79
CA LEU A 62 -13.14 13.89 -23.73
C LEU A 62 -14.04 13.33 -24.85
N PRO A 63 -13.65 13.49 -26.13
CA PRO A 63 -14.46 13.04 -27.25
C PRO A 63 -14.74 11.54 -27.16
N SER A 64 -15.99 11.13 -27.39
CA SER A 64 -16.50 9.76 -27.24
C SER A 64 -15.69 8.68 -27.99
N ARG A 65 -14.95 9.07 -29.04
CA ARG A 65 -14.04 8.19 -29.79
C ARG A 65 -12.84 7.70 -28.97
N PHE A 66 -12.40 8.44 -27.95
CA PHE A 66 -11.28 8.06 -27.08
C PHE A 66 -11.69 7.03 -26.02
N PHE A 67 -12.93 7.09 -25.53
CA PHE A 67 -13.43 6.18 -24.50
C PHE A 67 -13.52 4.74 -24.99
N GLY A 68 -13.86 4.49 -26.24
CA GLY A 68 -13.92 3.11 -26.77
C GLY A 68 -12.56 2.42 -26.73
N HIS A 69 -11.50 3.13 -27.13
CA HIS A 69 -10.14 2.59 -27.10
C HIS A 69 -9.62 2.47 -25.67
N MET A 70 -9.87 3.47 -24.83
CA MET A 70 -9.42 3.46 -23.43
C MET A 70 -10.16 2.42 -22.58
N GLN A 71 -11.46 2.25 -22.77
CA GLN A 71 -12.23 1.18 -22.11
C GLN A 71 -11.77 -0.18 -22.58
N ARG A 72 -11.51 -0.36 -23.88
CA ARG A 72 -10.97 -1.61 -24.41
C ARG A 72 -9.59 -1.89 -23.80
N PHE A 73 -8.73 -0.88 -23.70
CA PHE A 73 -7.40 -0.97 -23.07
C PHE A 73 -7.48 -1.34 -21.60
N ILE A 74 -8.31 -0.63 -20.80
CA ILE A 74 -8.53 -0.93 -19.38
C ILE A 74 -9.11 -2.33 -19.21
N HIS A 75 -10.04 -2.74 -20.07
CA HIS A 75 -10.63 -4.07 -20.01
C HIS A 75 -9.63 -5.17 -20.38
N THR A 76 -8.77 -4.95 -21.39
CA THR A 76 -7.68 -5.89 -21.70
C THR A 76 -6.62 -5.94 -20.61
N GLU A 77 -6.27 -4.83 -19.98
CA GLU A 77 -5.32 -4.83 -18.85
C GLU A 77 -5.92 -5.52 -17.62
N THR A 78 -7.17 -5.24 -17.26
CA THR A 78 -7.83 -5.93 -16.14
C THR A 78 -8.02 -7.42 -16.39
N LEU A 79 -8.32 -7.83 -17.63
CA LEU A 79 -8.36 -9.25 -18.01
C LEU A 79 -6.97 -9.88 -17.99
N ARG A 80 -5.92 -9.16 -18.42
CA ARG A 80 -4.53 -9.62 -18.34
C ARG A 80 -4.06 -9.78 -16.90
N GLU A 81 -4.41 -8.85 -16.01
CA GLU A 81 -4.13 -8.95 -14.58
C GLU A 81 -4.88 -10.12 -13.93
N ALA A 82 -6.16 -10.32 -14.28
CA ALA A 82 -6.94 -11.45 -13.81
C ALA A 82 -6.39 -12.80 -14.32
N ASP A 83 -5.86 -12.83 -15.54
CA ASP A 83 -5.21 -14.02 -16.10
C ASP A 83 -3.88 -14.29 -15.41
N ILE A 84 -3.07 -13.27 -15.11
CA ILE A 84 -1.81 -13.40 -14.34
C ILE A 84 -2.06 -13.90 -12.91
N ILE A 85 -3.18 -13.50 -12.29
CA ILE A 85 -3.54 -13.91 -10.91
C ILE A 85 -4.07 -15.35 -10.88
N ASN A 86 -4.81 -15.77 -11.91
CA ASN A 86 -5.45 -17.09 -11.96
C ASN A 86 -4.66 -18.15 -12.75
N SER A 87 -3.62 -17.76 -13.49
CA SER A 87 -2.72 -18.70 -14.13
C SER A 87 -1.81 -19.35 -13.09
N ASP A 88 -1.76 -20.69 -13.10
CA ASP A 88 -0.72 -21.45 -12.40
C ASP A 88 0.66 -20.85 -12.69
N PRO A 89 1.60 -20.87 -11.72
CA PRO A 89 2.93 -20.31 -11.93
C PRO A 89 3.55 -20.94 -13.17
N PRO A 90 4.04 -20.13 -14.13
CA PRO A 90 4.41 -20.65 -15.44
C PRO A 90 5.40 -21.79 -15.28
N ILE A 91 5.03 -22.92 -15.88
CA ILE A 91 5.82 -24.15 -16.04
C ILE A 91 7.27 -23.75 -16.32
N ARG A 92 8.17 -24.03 -15.36
CA ARG A 92 9.65 -23.90 -15.39
C ARG A 92 10.19 -23.36 -16.71
N ILE A 93 9.97 -22.08 -16.97
CA ILE A 93 10.64 -21.37 -18.06
C ILE A 93 12.06 -21.14 -17.54
N PRO A 94 13.12 -21.61 -18.22
CA PRO A 94 14.48 -21.18 -17.86
C PRO A 94 14.44 -19.66 -17.79
N ALA A 95 14.88 -19.09 -16.66
CA ALA A 95 14.66 -17.69 -16.28
C ALA A 95 14.57 -16.80 -17.52
N ALA A 96 13.35 -16.44 -17.91
CA ALA A 96 13.14 -15.59 -19.08
C ALA A 96 13.97 -14.33 -18.83
N ASP A 97 14.77 -13.92 -19.82
CA ASP A 97 15.69 -12.79 -19.68
C ASP A 97 14.97 -11.60 -19.00
N GLY A 98 15.59 -11.04 -17.96
CA GLY A 98 15.02 -9.94 -17.17
C GLY A 98 14.10 -10.34 -16.00
N TRP A 99 13.76 -11.61 -15.81
CA TRP A 99 13.00 -12.11 -14.65
C TRP A 99 13.87 -12.80 -13.61
N GLY A 100 13.50 -12.67 -12.33
CA GLY A 100 14.14 -13.43 -11.27
C GLY A 100 13.82 -14.93 -11.34
N LYS A 101 14.79 -15.73 -10.88
CA LYS A 101 14.71 -17.19 -10.92
C LYS A 101 13.49 -17.69 -10.13
N PRO A 102 12.65 -18.59 -10.69
CA PRO A 102 11.56 -19.21 -9.94
C PRO A 102 12.06 -19.86 -8.63
N GLY A 103 11.36 -19.61 -7.52
CA GLY A 103 11.75 -20.10 -6.19
C GLY A 103 12.81 -19.26 -5.47
N SER A 104 13.35 -18.20 -6.09
CA SER A 104 14.16 -17.18 -5.40
C SER A 104 13.28 -16.07 -4.81
N GLU A 105 13.88 -15.22 -3.97
CA GLU A 105 13.24 -13.99 -3.47
C GLU A 105 12.80 -13.04 -4.60
N TYR A 106 13.43 -13.13 -5.78
CA TYR A 106 13.10 -12.32 -6.96
C TYR A 106 12.17 -13.03 -7.95
N SER A 107 11.61 -14.20 -7.59
CA SER A 107 10.82 -15.04 -8.52
C SER A 107 9.62 -14.35 -9.19
N ARG A 108 9.17 -13.22 -8.65
CA ARG A 108 8.06 -12.40 -9.19
C ARG A 108 8.50 -11.00 -9.62
N VAL A 109 9.80 -10.76 -9.69
CA VAL A 109 10.37 -9.46 -10.01
C VAL A 109 10.86 -9.46 -11.45
N HIS A 110 10.29 -8.55 -12.25
CA HIS A 110 10.85 -8.16 -13.52
C HIS A 110 11.83 -7.02 -13.30
N PHE A 111 13.12 -7.27 -13.49
CA PHE A 111 14.19 -6.35 -13.10
C PHE A 111 14.04 -4.99 -13.76
N LYS A 112 13.83 -4.97 -15.08
CA LYS A 112 13.66 -3.73 -15.85
C LYS A 112 12.47 -2.90 -15.36
N THR A 113 11.33 -3.53 -15.12
CA THR A 113 10.13 -2.84 -14.62
C THR A 113 10.35 -2.31 -13.20
N SER A 114 11.03 -3.09 -12.35
CA SER A 114 11.36 -2.68 -10.98
C SER A 114 12.28 -1.46 -10.98
N VAL A 115 13.35 -1.47 -11.78
CA VAL A 115 14.25 -0.33 -11.97
C VAL A 115 13.48 0.89 -12.50
N ALA A 116 12.64 0.72 -13.53
CA ALA A 116 11.88 1.83 -14.12
C ALA A 116 10.82 2.45 -13.18
N LYS A 117 10.36 1.70 -12.16
CA LYS A 117 9.42 2.15 -11.13
C LYS A 117 10.09 2.59 -9.82
N SER A 118 11.40 2.37 -9.67
CA SER A 118 12.16 2.71 -8.46
C SER A 118 12.06 4.18 -8.01
N TYR A 119 11.81 5.10 -8.94
CA TYR A 119 11.65 6.53 -8.62
C TYR A 119 10.52 6.80 -7.62
N LEU A 120 9.51 5.92 -7.57
CA LEU A 120 8.43 6.00 -6.59
C LEU A 120 8.94 5.77 -5.17
N ILE A 121 9.88 4.84 -4.99
CA ILE A 121 10.51 4.54 -3.70
C ILE A 121 11.34 5.74 -3.26
N LEU A 122 12.14 6.30 -4.17
CA LEU A 122 12.97 7.45 -3.90
C LEU A 122 12.13 8.70 -3.53
N GLU A 123 11.05 8.96 -4.27
CA GLU A 123 10.11 10.05 -3.99
C GLU A 123 9.42 9.85 -2.63
N GLN A 124 9.02 8.62 -2.32
CA GLN A 124 8.42 8.30 -1.02
C GLN A 124 9.41 8.49 0.14
N ALA A 125 10.66 8.07 -0.02
CA ALA A 125 11.71 8.26 0.98
C ALA A 125 12.00 9.76 1.22
N ALA A 126 12.14 10.54 0.15
CA ALA A 126 12.36 11.98 0.24
C ALA A 126 11.18 12.69 0.92
N VAL A 127 9.94 12.36 0.57
CA VAL A 127 8.73 12.92 1.20
C VAL A 127 8.61 12.51 2.67
N HIS A 128 9.07 11.30 3.02
CA HIS A 128 9.09 10.85 4.41
C HIS A 128 10.09 11.65 5.25
N ALA A 129 11.24 12.00 4.69
CA ALA A 129 12.22 12.87 5.32
C ALA A 129 11.69 14.32 5.47
N ASP A 130 11.30 14.96 4.36
CA ASP A 130 10.68 16.29 4.36
C ASP A 130 9.63 16.40 3.24
N LEU A 131 8.42 16.83 3.60
CA LEU A 131 7.31 17.05 2.67
C LEU A 131 7.66 18.06 1.55
N ARG A 132 8.61 18.98 1.79
CA ARG A 132 9.08 19.96 0.80
C ARG A 132 9.89 19.32 -0.32
N LEU A 133 10.41 18.11 -0.10
CA LEU A 133 11.16 17.34 -1.09
C LEU A 133 10.24 16.56 -2.04
N SER A 134 8.92 16.77 -1.97
CA SER A 134 7.98 16.18 -2.93
C SER A 134 8.28 16.63 -4.36
N ARG A 135 8.23 15.69 -5.31
CA ARG A 135 8.52 15.99 -6.72
C ARG A 135 7.42 16.87 -7.32
N PRO A 136 7.74 18.05 -7.86
CA PRO A 136 6.75 18.88 -8.52
C PRO A 136 6.14 18.20 -9.76
N PRO A 137 4.84 18.41 -10.05
CA PRO A 137 4.22 17.87 -11.25
C PRO A 137 4.93 18.43 -12.50
N GLY A 138 5.29 17.55 -13.44
CA GLY A 138 6.02 17.91 -14.66
C GLY A 138 7.54 17.85 -14.56
N HIS A 139 8.12 17.63 -13.38
CA HIS A 139 9.56 17.36 -13.26
C HIS A 139 9.89 15.93 -13.72
N SER A 140 10.92 15.82 -14.57
CA SER A 140 11.51 14.53 -14.92
C SER A 140 12.21 13.92 -13.70
N VAL A 141 12.37 12.59 -13.70
CA VAL A 141 13.12 11.89 -12.63
C VAL A 141 14.55 12.40 -12.54
N ARG A 142 15.22 12.63 -13.68
CA ARG A 142 16.55 13.27 -13.73
C ARG A 142 16.59 14.60 -12.99
N ARG A 143 15.68 15.52 -13.31
CA ARG A 143 15.63 16.84 -12.67
C ARG A 143 15.31 16.73 -11.19
N TYR A 144 14.49 15.75 -10.80
CA TYR A 144 14.16 15.51 -9.41
C TYR A 144 15.35 14.96 -8.60
N VAL A 145 16.06 13.97 -9.12
CA VAL A 145 17.25 13.42 -8.45
C VAL A 145 18.33 14.49 -8.29
N GLN A 146 18.55 15.34 -9.30
CA GLN A 146 19.48 16.47 -9.19
C GLN A 146 19.04 17.49 -8.14
N PHE A 147 17.73 17.72 -8.01
CA PHE A 147 17.18 18.54 -6.94
C PHE A 147 17.48 17.91 -5.56
N LEU A 148 17.31 16.59 -5.40
CA LEU A 148 17.65 15.90 -4.15
C LEU A 148 19.15 15.98 -3.84
N ALA A 149 20.03 15.81 -4.83
CA ALA A 149 21.48 15.98 -4.66
C ALA A 149 21.86 17.37 -4.13
N THR A 150 21.22 18.41 -4.68
CA THR A 150 21.49 19.80 -4.29
C THR A 150 20.98 20.15 -2.90
N ASN A 151 19.84 19.58 -2.47
CA ASN A 151 19.15 20.00 -1.25
C ASN A 151 19.36 19.05 -0.05
N CYS A 152 19.82 17.82 -0.29
CA CYS A 152 19.91 16.77 0.73
C CYS A 152 21.32 16.13 0.80
N GLY A 153 22.35 16.84 0.32
CA GLY A 153 23.75 16.41 0.46
C GLY A 153 24.09 15.07 -0.20
N VAL A 154 23.21 14.55 -1.06
CA VAL A 154 23.35 13.22 -1.65
C VAL A 154 24.53 13.23 -2.63
N ARG A 155 25.36 12.18 -2.56
CA ARG A 155 26.54 12.07 -3.43
C ARG A 155 26.16 12.04 -4.90
N ASP A 156 26.77 12.94 -5.68
CA ASP A 156 26.55 13.04 -7.13
C ASP A 156 26.83 11.73 -7.87
N GLU A 157 27.84 10.95 -7.44
CA GLU A 157 28.15 9.66 -8.08
C GLU A 157 27.00 8.66 -7.93
N CYS A 158 26.38 8.61 -6.75
CA CYS A 158 25.24 7.72 -6.49
C CYS A 158 24.02 8.13 -7.32
N CYS A 159 23.79 9.44 -7.46
CA CYS A 159 22.74 10.02 -8.28
C CYS A 159 22.91 9.67 -9.76
N GLU A 160 24.12 9.84 -10.32
CA GLU A 160 24.38 9.53 -11.73
C GLU A 160 24.35 8.02 -12.01
N GLU A 161 24.84 7.18 -11.10
CA GLU A 161 24.73 5.72 -11.23
C GLU A 161 23.26 5.26 -11.21
N TYR A 162 22.44 5.85 -10.34
CA TYR A 162 20.99 5.60 -10.31
C TYR A 162 20.33 6.03 -11.62
N LEU A 163 20.60 7.26 -12.09
CA LEU A 163 19.98 7.80 -13.29
C LEU A 163 20.38 7.03 -14.54
N SER A 164 21.66 6.66 -14.68
CA SER A 164 22.14 5.85 -15.80
C SER A 164 21.36 4.55 -15.93
N MET A 165 21.18 3.83 -14.82
CA MET A 165 20.44 2.57 -14.83
C MET A 165 18.93 2.76 -15.00
N TYR A 166 18.36 3.79 -14.38
CA TYR A 166 16.96 4.15 -14.56
C TYR A 166 16.64 4.45 -16.02
N GLU A 167 17.46 5.27 -16.68
CA GLU A 167 17.27 5.65 -18.06
C GLU A 167 17.48 4.49 -19.01
N LEU A 168 18.49 3.64 -18.75
CA LEU A 168 18.69 2.40 -19.51
C LEU A 168 17.43 1.52 -19.43
N ALA A 169 16.92 1.27 -18.22
CA ALA A 169 15.75 0.42 -18.02
C ALA A 169 14.47 1.00 -18.64
N ARG A 170 14.34 2.33 -18.71
CA ARG A 170 13.11 2.99 -19.15
C ARG A 170 13.08 3.32 -20.64
N PHE A 171 14.20 3.71 -21.22
CA PHE A 171 14.26 4.23 -22.58
C PHE A 171 14.90 3.28 -23.58
N THR A 172 15.51 2.19 -23.12
CA THR A 172 16.10 1.20 -24.01
C THR A 172 15.32 -0.11 -23.99
N GLU A 173 15.45 -0.89 -25.05
CA GLU A 173 14.93 -2.25 -25.13
C GLU A 173 15.82 -3.26 -24.39
N HIS A 174 17.00 -2.85 -23.93
CA HIS A 174 17.94 -3.73 -23.24
C HIS A 174 17.32 -4.31 -21.96
N GLU A 175 17.54 -5.61 -21.74
CA GLU A 175 17.14 -6.29 -20.52
C GLU A 175 18.15 -6.07 -19.40
N VAL A 176 17.65 -5.99 -18.17
CA VAL A 176 18.50 -5.79 -17.00
C VAL A 176 18.87 -7.16 -16.43
N SER A 177 20.16 -7.47 -16.39
CA SER A 177 20.64 -8.71 -15.78
C SER A 177 20.48 -8.68 -14.25
N PHE A 178 20.46 -9.86 -13.63
CA PHE A 178 20.37 -9.97 -12.18
C PHE A 178 21.51 -9.24 -11.44
N ALA A 179 22.75 -9.35 -11.94
CA ALA A 179 23.90 -8.67 -11.34
C ALA A 179 23.78 -7.14 -11.43
N GLN A 180 23.32 -6.60 -12.57
CA GLN A 180 23.04 -5.16 -12.70
C GLN A 180 21.91 -4.74 -11.77
N TYR A 181 20.86 -5.55 -11.64
CA TYR A 181 19.75 -5.29 -10.73
C TYR A 181 20.19 -5.24 -9.27
N GLN A 182 21.02 -6.18 -8.82
CA GLN A 182 21.55 -6.19 -7.45
C GLN A 182 22.40 -4.95 -7.17
N ARG A 183 23.29 -4.59 -8.09
CA ARG A 183 24.11 -3.37 -7.98
C ARG A 183 23.25 -2.11 -7.94
N PHE A 184 22.25 -2.04 -8.80
CA PHE A 184 21.28 -0.95 -8.81
C PHE A 184 20.53 -0.84 -7.47
N MET A 185 20.06 -1.97 -6.93
CA MET A 185 19.32 -1.97 -5.67
C MET A 185 20.19 -1.54 -4.50
N ALA A 186 21.46 -1.97 -4.46
CA ALA A 186 22.41 -1.50 -3.46
C ALA A 186 22.61 0.03 -3.53
N ASN A 187 22.77 0.59 -4.73
CA ASN A 187 22.89 2.03 -4.90
C ASN A 187 21.59 2.79 -4.53
N LEU A 188 20.42 2.24 -4.87
CA LEU A 188 19.13 2.81 -4.47
C LEU A 188 18.97 2.85 -2.94
N MET A 189 19.31 1.77 -2.24
CA MET A 189 19.24 1.73 -0.78
C MET A 189 20.21 2.71 -0.14
N GLU A 190 21.38 2.90 -0.73
CA GLU A 190 22.35 3.90 -0.27
C GLU A 190 21.83 5.33 -0.46
N LEU A 191 21.18 5.63 -1.58
CA LEU A 191 20.51 6.92 -1.80
C LEU A 191 19.41 7.19 -0.76
N VAL A 192 18.55 6.19 -0.51
CA VAL A 192 17.49 6.28 0.51
C VAL A 192 18.09 6.54 1.88
N ARG A 193 19.15 5.82 2.25
CA ARG A 193 19.86 6.00 3.52
C ARG A 193 20.43 7.42 3.67
N GLN A 194 21.02 7.99 2.62
CA GLN A 194 21.54 9.35 2.66
C GLN A 194 20.42 10.39 2.85
N LEU A 195 19.26 10.19 2.21
CA LEU A 195 18.09 11.05 2.39
C LEU A 195 17.53 11.01 3.81
N GLU A 196 17.56 9.83 4.46
CA GLU A 196 17.10 9.69 5.85
C GLU A 196 18.08 10.34 6.84
N GLN A 197 19.39 10.23 6.61
CA GLN A 197 20.40 10.76 7.53
C GLN A 197 20.52 12.28 7.55
N ASP A 198 20.32 12.94 6.40
CA ASP A 198 20.33 14.40 6.34
C ASP A 198 19.18 15.02 7.15
N ASN A 199 18.11 14.26 7.40
CA ASN A 199 16.98 14.70 8.23
C ASN A 199 17.29 14.68 9.74
N ASP A 200 18.18 13.78 10.19
CA ASP A 200 18.56 13.67 11.60
C ASP A 200 19.59 14.74 12.02
N ALA A 201 20.21 15.42 11.05
CA ALA A 201 21.27 16.40 11.27
C ALA A 201 20.79 17.87 11.29
N GLY A 202 19.52 18.14 10.95
CA GLY A 202 18.90 19.47 10.90
C GLY A 202 17.88 19.73 12.00
#